data_AF-A0A7C5D675-F1
#
_entry.id   AF-A0A7C5D675-F1
#
_cell.length_a   1.000
_cell.length_b   1.000
_cell.length_c   1.000
_cell.angle_alpha   90.00
_cell.angle_beta   90.00
_cell.angle_gamma   90.00
#
_symmetry.space_group_name_H-M   'P 1'
#
loop_
_entity.id
_entity.type
_entity.pdbx_description
1 polymer ?
#
loop_
_entity_poly.entity_id
_entity_poly.type
_entity_poly.pdbx_seq_one_letter_code
_entity_poly.pdbx_strand_id
1 'polypeptide(L)'
;MLELVPSLMLIVLLLFIGLIVYLNRALYQPIVNFMDQRDATIASDREESLGLTNSADELKQQAKEILDRAKQEANTLKQEAKAKAEEEALAVVSSKEAELEKAYSDFVQKLEGEREELRNGILSQVPLIKEALKAKFSKL
;
A
#
# COMPACT_ATOMS: atom_id res chain seq x y z
N MET A 1 11.88 -98.25 -17.96
CA MET A 1 13.02 -97.57 -17.32
C MET A 1 13.52 -96.54 -18.32
N LEU A 2 13.46 -95.24 -18.03
CA LEU A 2 14.10 -94.25 -18.89
C LEU A 2 15.61 -94.47 -18.77
N GLU A 3 16.27 -94.98 -19.81
CA GLU A 3 17.72 -94.91 -19.91
C GLU A 3 18.08 -93.44 -20.06
N LEU A 4 18.67 -92.88 -18.99
CA LEU A 4 19.10 -91.50 -18.97
C LEU A 4 20.31 -91.37 -19.91
N VAL A 5 20.12 -90.75 -21.08
CA VAL A 5 21.21 -90.54 -22.04
C VAL A 5 21.97 -89.26 -21.63
N PRO A 6 23.21 -89.34 -21.12
CA PRO A 6 23.91 -88.18 -20.56
C PRO A 6 24.22 -87.09 -21.60
N SER A 7 24.40 -87.46 -22.87
CA SER A 7 24.63 -86.51 -23.96
C SER A 7 23.40 -85.65 -24.26
N LEU A 8 22.19 -86.21 -24.16
CA LEU A 8 20.95 -85.48 -24.36
C LEU A 8 20.75 -84.43 -23.25
N MET A 9 21.09 -84.79 -22.01
CA MET A 9 21.07 -83.88 -20.88
C MET A 9 22.03 -82.70 -21.05
N LEU A 10 23.24 -82.95 -21.58
CA LEU A 10 24.22 -81.89 -21.83
C LEU A 10 23.71 -80.88 -22.88
N ILE A 11 23.06 -81.36 -23.96
CA ILE A 11 22.48 -80.50 -24.99
C ILE A 11 21.33 -79.67 -24.43
N VAL A 12 20.43 -80.28 -23.65
CA VAL A 12 19.33 -79.58 -23.00
C VAL A 12 19.86 -78.51 -22.02
N LEU A 13 20.92 -78.82 -21.28
CA LEU A 13 21.57 -77.85 -20.39
C LEU A 13 22.15 -76.65 -21.16
N LEU A 14 22.85 -76.90 -22.27
CA LEU A 14 23.39 -75.83 -23.12
C LEU A 14 22.28 -74.96 -23.73
N LEU A 15 21.19 -75.56 -24.20
CA LEU A 15 20.02 -74.85 -24.70
C LEU A 15 19.35 -74.02 -23.60
N PHE A 16 19.25 -74.56 -22.38
CA PHE A 16 18.69 -73.85 -21.24
C PHE A 16 19.53 -72.64 -20.83
N ILE A 17 20.86 -72.79 -20.78
CA ILE A 17 21.78 -71.66 -20.51
C ILE A 17 21.67 -70.62 -21.62
N GLY A 18 21.64 -71.03 -22.89
CA GLY A 18 21.45 -70.13 -24.02
C GLY A 18 20.14 -69.36 -23.94
N LEU A 19 19.06 -70.02 -23.53
CA LEU A 19 17.74 -69.42 -23.33
C LEU A 19 17.76 -68.40 -22.18
N ILE A 20 18.41 -68.71 -21.05
CA ILE A 20 18.59 -67.76 -19.94
C ILE A 20 19.31 -66.49 -20.41
N VAL A 21 20.41 -66.64 -21.15
CA VAL A 21 21.18 -65.49 -21.66
C VAL A 21 20.33 -64.64 -22.61
N TYR A 22 19.57 -65.29 -23.49
CA TYR A 22 18.65 -64.61 -24.40
C TYR A 22 17.57 -63.85 -23.63
N LEU A 23 16.89 -64.47 -22.67
CA LEU A 23 15.86 -63.81 -21.86
C LEU A 23 16.43 -62.68 -21.00
N ASN A 24 17.64 -62.82 -20.48
CA ASN A 24 18.28 -61.77 -19.68
C ASN A 24 18.38 -60.46 -20.47
N ARG A 25 18.80 -60.56 -21.74
CA ARG A 25 18.92 -59.40 -22.62
C ARG A 25 17.59 -58.94 -23.21
N ALA A 26 16.71 -59.86 -23.57
CA ALA A 26 15.44 -59.55 -24.25
C ALA A 26 14.31 -59.10 -23.30
N LEU A 27 14.32 -59.56 -22.05
CA LEU A 27 13.18 -59.38 -21.12
C LEU A 27 13.59 -58.77 -19.78
N TYR A 28 14.58 -59.33 -19.10
CA TYR A 28 14.92 -58.88 -17.74
C TYR A 28 15.49 -57.47 -17.72
N GLN A 29 16.47 -57.17 -18.58
CA GLN A 29 17.02 -55.81 -18.67
C GLN A 29 15.97 -54.73 -19.01
N PRO A 30 15.12 -54.89 -20.05
CA PRO A 30 14.12 -53.85 -20.35
C PRO A 30 13.09 -53.69 -19.23
N ILE A 31 12.71 -54.76 -18.53
CA ILE A 31 11.78 -54.66 -17.39
C ILE A 31 12.41 -53.89 -16.23
N VAL A 32 13.66 -54.22 -15.86
CA VAL A 32 14.37 -53.51 -14.79
C VAL A 32 14.57 -52.05 -15.14
N ASN A 33 15.00 -51.75 -16.36
CA ASN A 33 15.14 -50.36 -16.83
C ASN A 33 13.82 -49.59 -16.77
N PHE A 34 12.69 -50.23 -17.10
CA PHE A 34 11.37 -49.60 -16.99
C PHE A 34 10.98 -49.34 -15.53
N MET A 35 11.31 -50.26 -14.62
CA MET A 35 11.09 -50.06 -13.18
C MET A 35 11.94 -48.89 -12.66
N ASP A 36 13.22 -48.84 -13.01
CA ASP A 36 14.13 -47.76 -12.60
C ASP A 36 13.67 -46.40 -13.15
N GLN A 37 13.25 -46.34 -14.42
CA GLN A 37 12.69 -45.12 -15.01
C GLN A 37 11.43 -44.67 -14.27
N ARG A 38 10.53 -45.60 -13.97
CA ARG A 38 9.29 -45.26 -13.26
C ARG A 38 9.58 -44.76 -11.85
N ASP A 39 10.49 -45.39 -11.13
CA ASP A 39 10.86 -44.97 -9.78
C ASP A 39 11.54 -43.59 -9.80
N ALA A 40 12.38 -43.31 -10.81
CA ALA A 40 12.98 -41.99 -11.01
C ALA A 40 11.93 -40.92 -11.34
N THR A 41 10.95 -41.21 -12.20
CA THR A 41 9.85 -40.28 -12.49
C THR A 41 9.02 -39.99 -11.25
N ILE A 42 8.65 -41.00 -10.47
CA ILE A 42 7.88 -40.80 -9.22
C ILE A 42 8.66 -39.95 -8.21
N ALA A 43 9.97 -40.16 -8.10
CA ALA A 43 10.83 -39.36 -7.23
C ALA A 43 10.87 -37.90 -7.70
N SER A 44 11.05 -37.67 -9.00
CA SER A 44 11.06 -36.34 -9.62
C SER A 44 9.73 -35.61 -9.44
N ASP A 45 8.60 -36.27 -9.73
CA ASP A 45 7.26 -35.69 -9.60
C ASP A 45 6.98 -35.27 -8.15
N ARG A 46 7.45 -36.07 -7.18
CA ARG A 46 7.35 -35.73 -5.76
C ARG A 46 8.19 -34.50 -5.42
N GLU A 47 9.44 -34.44 -5.87
CA GLU A 47 10.32 -33.31 -5.60
C GLU A 47 9.78 -32.03 -6.23
N GLU A 48 9.31 -32.09 -7.47
CA GLU A 48 8.69 -30.98 -8.17
C GLU A 48 7.42 -30.51 -7.45
N SER A 49 6.55 -31.43 -7.02
CA SER A 49 5.34 -31.08 -6.26
C SER A 49 5.66 -30.38 -4.93
N LEU A 50 6.71 -30.84 -4.22
CA LEU A 50 7.17 -30.20 -2.99
C LEU A 50 7.77 -28.82 -3.27
N GLY A 51 8.58 -28.69 -4.32
CA GLY A 51 9.16 -27.42 -4.76
C GLY A 51 8.08 -26.40 -5.12
N LEU A 52 7.08 -26.80 -5.91
CA LEU A 52 5.94 -25.96 -6.29
C LEU A 52 5.12 -25.51 -5.07
N THR A 53 4.90 -26.40 -4.11
CA THR A 53 4.17 -26.06 -2.87
C THR A 53 4.95 -25.04 -2.05
N ASN A 54 6.24 -25.24 -1.86
CA ASN A 54 7.10 -24.31 -1.12
C ASN A 54 7.15 -22.94 -1.81
N SER A 55 7.36 -22.90 -3.12
CA SER A 55 7.35 -21.64 -3.87
C SER A 55 6.00 -20.93 -3.81
N ALA A 56 4.88 -21.67 -3.84
CA ALA A 56 3.56 -21.08 -3.70
C ALA A 56 3.35 -20.45 -2.30
N ASP A 57 3.81 -21.13 -1.24
CA ASP A 57 3.74 -20.61 0.13
C ASP A 57 4.66 -19.39 0.32
N GLU A 58 5.87 -19.40 -0.24
CA GLU A 58 6.78 -18.25 -0.24
C GLU A 58 6.16 -17.04 -0.96
N LEU A 59 5.60 -17.25 -2.16
CA LEU A 59 4.94 -16.19 -2.92
C LEU A 59 3.73 -15.63 -2.16
N LYS A 60 2.96 -16.48 -1.50
CA LYS A 60 1.82 -16.07 -0.67
C LYS A 60 2.28 -15.25 0.53
N GLN A 61 3.38 -15.63 1.18
CA GLN A 61 3.96 -14.88 2.29
C GLN A 61 4.46 -13.51 1.83
N GLN A 62 5.18 -13.45 0.71
CA GLN A 62 5.66 -12.18 0.12
C GLN A 62 4.48 -11.27 -0.26
N ALA A 63 3.44 -11.82 -0.88
CA ALA A 63 2.24 -11.05 -1.24
C ALA A 63 1.54 -10.48 0.01
N LYS A 64 1.45 -11.26 1.09
CA LYS A 64 0.88 -10.79 2.36
C LYS A 64 1.73 -9.67 2.97
N GLU A 65 3.04 -9.80 2.95
CA GLU A 65 3.96 -8.80 3.49
C GLU A 65 3.88 -7.48 2.70
N ILE A 66 3.83 -7.55 1.36
CA ILE A 66 3.63 -6.38 0.49
C ILE A 66 2.29 -5.71 0.79
N LEU A 67 1.22 -6.49 0.95
CA LEU A 67 -0.11 -5.96 1.25
C LEU A 67 -0.14 -5.26 2.62
N ASP A 68 0.48 -5.86 3.63
CA ASP A 68 0.53 -5.28 4.98
C ASP A 68 1.38 -4.00 5.01
N ARG A 69 2.52 -3.98 4.29
CA ARG A 69 3.33 -2.77 4.12
C ARG A 69 2.55 -1.66 3.41
N ALA A 70 1.87 -1.97 2.30
CA ALA A 70 1.07 -1.01 1.57
C ALA A 70 -0.07 -0.43 2.42
N LYS A 71 -0.72 -1.26 3.27
CA LYS A 71 -1.74 -0.79 4.21
C LYS A 71 -1.15 0.14 5.28
N GLN A 72 0.02 -0.18 5.81
CA GLN A 72 0.70 0.68 6.78
C GLN A 72 1.06 2.02 6.15
N GLU A 73 1.68 2.03 4.97
CA GLU A 73 2.02 3.25 4.24
C GLU A 73 0.78 4.09 3.91
N ALA A 74 -0.31 3.46 3.45
CA ALA A 74 -1.56 4.17 3.17
C ALA A 74 -2.15 4.82 4.44
N ASN A 75 -2.09 4.13 5.58
CA ASN A 75 -2.55 4.68 6.85
C ASN A 75 -1.67 5.85 7.31
N THR A 76 -0.35 5.72 7.21
CA THR A 76 0.60 6.80 7.52
C THR A 76 0.35 8.01 6.62
N LEU A 77 0.24 7.80 5.31
CA LEU A 77 -0.05 8.88 4.35
C LEU A 77 -1.37 9.58 4.68
N LYS A 78 -2.42 8.82 5.03
CA LYS A 78 -3.71 9.40 5.42
C LYS A 78 -3.60 10.22 6.70
N GLN A 79 -2.83 9.75 7.68
CA GLN A 79 -2.60 10.49 8.93
C GLN A 79 -1.80 11.77 8.68
N GLU A 80 -0.73 11.71 7.89
CA GLU A 80 0.06 12.88 7.50
C GLU A 80 -0.76 13.90 6.72
N ALA A 81 -1.57 13.45 5.76
CA ALA A 81 -2.45 14.33 5.00
C ALA A 81 -3.49 15.01 5.89
N LYS A 82 -4.05 14.26 6.86
CA LYS A 82 -4.99 14.82 7.84
C LYS A 82 -4.30 15.85 8.75
N ALA A 83 -3.11 15.54 9.26
CA ALA A 83 -2.35 16.45 10.11
C ALA A 83 -1.99 17.75 9.38
N LYS A 84 -1.53 17.65 8.12
CA LYS A 84 -1.26 18.82 7.28
C LYS A 84 -2.51 19.66 7.01
N ALA A 85 -3.64 19.02 6.71
CA ALA A 85 -4.89 19.74 6.51
C ALA A 85 -5.37 20.45 7.79
N GLU A 86 -5.19 19.83 8.96
CA GLU A 86 -5.49 20.46 10.25
C GLU A 86 -4.56 21.65 10.53
N GLU A 87 -3.25 21.52 10.24
CA GLU A 87 -2.27 22.60 10.39
C GLU A 87 -2.56 23.78 9.45
N GLU A 88 -2.84 23.51 8.17
CA GLU A 88 -3.22 24.53 7.20
C GLU A 88 -4.52 25.24 7.59
N ALA A 89 -5.53 24.48 8.05
CA ALA A 89 -6.77 25.07 8.53
C ALA A 89 -6.53 25.99 9.74
N LEU A 90 -5.71 25.56 10.70
CA LEU A 90 -5.36 26.37 11.86
C LEU A 90 -4.61 27.64 11.46
N ALA A 91 -3.67 27.54 10.52
CA ALA A 91 -2.92 28.67 10.00
C ALA A 91 -3.82 29.68 9.28
N VAL A 92 -4.78 29.21 8.49
CA VAL A 92 -5.77 30.07 7.82
C VAL A 92 -6.66 30.79 8.84
N VAL A 93 -7.16 30.07 9.85
CA VAL A 93 -7.98 30.68 10.92
C VAL A 93 -7.18 31.73 11.67
N SER A 94 -5.97 31.42 12.11
CA SER A 94 -5.10 32.36 12.84
C SER A 94 -4.77 33.60 12.00
N SER A 95 -4.50 33.42 10.71
CA SER A 95 -4.28 34.54 9.78
C SER A 95 -5.52 35.44 9.66
N LYS A 96 -6.72 34.83 9.55
CA LYS A 96 -7.98 35.58 9.47
C LYS A 96 -8.31 36.32 10.76
N GLU A 97 -8.03 35.72 11.92
CA GLU A 97 -8.16 36.39 13.21
C GLU A 97 -7.21 37.59 13.32
N ALA A 98 -5.95 37.44 12.89
CA ALA A 98 -4.99 38.55 12.87
C ALA A 98 -5.38 39.68 11.90
N GLU A 99 -5.91 39.34 10.72
CA GLU A 99 -6.46 40.32 9.78
C GLU A 99 -7.66 41.06 10.36
N LEU A 100 -8.58 40.36 11.04
CA LEU A 100 -9.74 40.95 11.69
C LEU A 100 -9.35 41.88 12.84
N GLU A 101 -8.43 41.47 13.69
CA GLU A 101 -7.94 42.31 14.80
C GLU A 101 -7.31 43.60 14.27
N LYS A 102 -6.50 43.49 13.21
CA LYS A 102 -5.91 44.66 12.55
C LYS A 102 -6.98 45.57 11.95
N ALA A 103 -7.94 45.01 11.23
CA ALA A 103 -9.05 45.77 10.65
C ALA A 103 -9.90 46.46 11.73
N TYR A 104 -10.10 45.80 12.87
CA TYR A 104 -10.81 46.35 14.00
C TYR A 104 -10.04 47.52 14.63
N SER A 105 -8.74 47.35 14.89
CA SER A 105 -7.87 48.43 15.37
C SER A 105 -7.87 49.64 14.43
N ASP A 106 -7.76 49.41 13.11
CA ASP A 106 -7.80 50.46 12.09
C ASP A 106 -9.17 51.16 12.08
N PHE A 107 -10.27 50.42 12.27
CA PHE A 107 -11.62 50.97 12.36
C PHE A 107 -11.78 51.85 13.60
N VAL A 108 -11.28 51.41 14.76
CA VAL A 108 -11.34 52.20 16.02
C VAL A 108 -10.56 53.50 15.87
N GLN A 109 -9.35 53.47 15.30
CA GLN A 109 -8.57 54.68 15.06
C GLN A 109 -9.29 55.66 14.11
N LYS A 110 -9.88 55.16 13.02
CA LYS A 110 -10.66 56.00 12.10
C LYS A 110 -11.88 56.62 12.79
N LEU A 111 -12.61 55.82 13.58
CA LEU A 111 -13.78 56.29 14.31
C LEU A 111 -13.41 57.41 15.30
N GLU A 112 -12.27 57.28 15.98
CA GLU A 112 -11.79 58.29 16.91
C GLU A 112 -11.38 59.59 16.18
N GLY A 113 -10.73 59.47 15.02
CA GLY A 113 -10.43 60.61 14.14
C GLY A 113 -11.68 61.31 13.61
N GLU A 114 -12.66 60.57 13.09
CA GLU A 114 -13.95 61.12 12.62
C GLU A 114 -14.70 61.81 13.76
N ARG A 115 -14.64 61.26 14.98
CA ARG A 115 -15.26 61.84 16.16
C ARG A 115 -14.60 63.16 16.55
N GLU A 116 -13.28 63.26 16.44
CA GLU A 116 -12.53 64.49 16.69
C GLU A 116 -12.80 65.56 15.62
N GLU A 117 -12.83 65.17 14.34
CA GLU A 117 -13.24 66.05 13.23
C GLU A 117 -14.66 66.58 13.41
N LEU A 118 -15.62 65.71 13.74
CA LEU A 118 -17.01 66.11 13.99
C LEU A 118 -17.11 67.06 15.18
N ARG A 119 -16.36 66.79 16.26
CA ARG A 119 -16.31 67.68 17.44
C ARG A 119 -15.76 69.06 17.07
N ASN A 120 -14.67 69.11 16.32
CA ASN A 120 -14.07 70.35 15.86
C ASN A 120 -14.99 71.10 14.88
N GLY A 121 -15.69 70.38 14.00
CA GLY A 121 -16.69 70.92 13.08
C GLY A 121 -17.92 71.50 13.78
N ILE A 122 -18.38 70.87 14.87
CA ILE A 122 -19.46 71.44 15.71
C ILE A 122 -18.95 72.69 16.42
N LEU A 123 -17.77 72.63 17.06
CA LEU A 123 -17.18 73.76 17.78
C LEU A 123 -16.95 74.99 16.89
N SER A 124 -16.56 74.79 15.62
CA SER A 124 -16.40 75.89 14.66
C SER A 124 -17.74 76.49 14.20
N GLN A 125 -18.83 75.74 14.29
CA GLN A 125 -20.19 76.20 13.98
C GLN A 125 -20.91 76.81 15.20
N VAL A 126 -20.45 76.56 16.43
CA VAL A 126 -21.01 77.17 17.65
C VAL A 126 -21.11 78.70 17.58
N PRO A 127 -20.10 79.46 17.10
CA PRO A 127 -20.20 80.92 16.96
C PRO A 127 -21.30 81.35 15.98
N LEU A 128 -21.42 80.67 14.84
CA LEU A 128 -22.45 80.93 13.82
C LEU A 128 -23.86 80.64 14.35
N ILE A 129 -24.02 79.53 15.08
CA ILE A 129 -25.27 79.19 15.76
C ILE A 129 -25.61 80.25 16.82
N LYS A 130 -24.61 80.73 17.57
CA LYS A 130 -24.78 81.75 18.61
C LYS A 130 -25.17 83.11 18.02
N GLU A 131 -24.61 83.50 16.88
CA GLU A 131 -25.04 84.69 16.13
C GLU A 131 -26.45 84.54 15.56
N ALA A 132 -26.77 83.40 14.95
CA ALA A 132 -28.11 83.13 14.41
C ALA A 132 -29.19 83.13 15.50
N LEU A 133 -28.87 82.61 16.69
CA LEU A 133 -29.73 82.69 17.88
C LEU A 133 -29.87 84.15 18.34
N LYS A 134 -28.77 84.91 18.48
CA LYS A 134 -28.83 86.33 18.86
C LYS A 134 -29.69 87.16 17.89
N ALA A 135 -29.56 86.92 16.59
CA ALA A 135 -30.33 87.61 15.56
C ALA A 135 -31.84 87.26 15.59
N LYS A 136 -32.20 86.05 16.02
CA LYS A 136 -33.61 85.68 16.26
C LYS A 136 -34.15 86.28 17.56
N PHE A 137 -33.36 86.32 18.63
CA PHE A 137 -33.77 86.89 19.92
C PHE A 137 -33.75 88.42 19.95
N SER A 138 -32.97 89.11 19.10
CA SER A 138 -33.02 90.58 18.96
C SER A 138 -34.15 91.07 18.06
N LYS A 139 -34.89 90.16 17.43
CA LYS A 139 -36.11 90.44 16.64
C LYS A 139 -37.40 90.16 17.42
N LEU A 140 -37.28 89.74 18.68
CA LEU A 140 -38.34 89.77 19.69
C LEU A 140 -38.17 91.02 20.55
#